data_AF-A0A0R3G3V3-F1
#
_entry.id   AF-A0A0R3G3V3-F1
#
_cell.length_a   1.000
_cell.length_b   1.000
_cell.length_c   1.000
_cell.angle_alpha   90.00
_cell.angle_beta   90.00
_cell.angle_gamma   90.00
#
_symmetry.space_group_name_H-M   'P 1'
#
loop_
_entity.id
_entity.type
_entity.pdbx_description
1 polymer ?
#
loop_
_entity_poly.entity_id
_entity_poly.type
_entity_poly.pdbx_seq_one_letter_code
_entity_poly.pdbx_strand_id
1 'polypeptide(L)'
;MAPSPTPRPGSSPTTRPQGAITRGTTGINRLRRSDRWLVHHPEVQAVLAGAADPLVVDLGYGAMPTTTLELASRLRTVRKDVRVVGLEIDPARVVPPRDGVHFGLGGFELAGHTPVLVRAFNVLRQYPESEVAQAWTMMAARLAPGGLIIEGTCDELGRRCAWLLLDASGPRTLTLACDPFDIDKPSDLAERLPKALIHQNVPGQPIHDLLAAADRCWASAAPHGVFGPRVRWRMMLKSLRDNGFPVEPQRRQVRDCILTTPWAAVAPLA
;
A
#
# COMPACT_ATOMS: atom_id res chain seq x y z
N MET A 1 -36.99 -21.08 50.59
CA MET A 1 -35.99 -21.60 49.63
C MET A 1 -36.26 -20.94 48.28
N ALA A 2 -35.48 -19.93 47.90
CA ALA A 2 -35.55 -19.30 46.59
C ALA A 2 -34.55 -19.98 45.64
N PRO A 3 -34.87 -20.19 44.36
CA PRO A 3 -33.99 -20.92 43.45
C PRO A 3 -32.81 -20.04 43.01
N SER A 4 -31.62 -20.64 42.97
CA SER A 4 -30.37 -20.02 42.51
C SER A 4 -30.42 -19.72 41.00
N PRO A 5 -29.87 -18.59 40.53
CA PRO A 5 -29.83 -18.27 39.11
C PRO A 5 -28.75 -19.09 38.38
N THR A 6 -29.13 -19.67 37.24
CA THR A 6 -28.26 -20.33 36.27
C THR A 6 -27.20 -19.37 35.70
N PRO A 7 -25.95 -19.83 35.49
CA PRO A 7 -24.88 -19.01 34.94
C PRO A 7 -25.11 -18.73 33.45
N ARG A 8 -24.86 -17.49 33.02
CA ARG A 8 -24.88 -17.09 31.60
C ARG A 8 -23.66 -17.69 30.87
N PRO A 9 -23.79 -18.05 29.58
CA PRO A 9 -22.65 -18.53 28.80
C PRO A 9 -21.61 -17.42 28.65
N GLY A 10 -20.34 -17.78 28.89
CA GLY A 10 -19.20 -16.86 28.86
C GLY A 10 -18.98 -16.26 27.48
N SER A 11 -18.67 -14.97 27.45
CA SER A 11 -18.13 -14.28 26.30
C SER A 11 -16.79 -14.91 25.90
N SER A 12 -16.65 -15.33 24.64
CA SER A 12 -15.36 -15.68 24.07
C SER A 12 -14.36 -14.54 24.31
N PRO A 13 -13.11 -14.82 24.72
CA PRO A 13 -12.13 -13.75 24.93
C PRO A 13 -11.92 -13.02 23.61
N THR A 14 -12.24 -11.73 23.60
CA THR A 14 -11.92 -10.83 22.49
C THR A 14 -10.40 -10.74 22.42
N THR A 15 -9.80 -11.48 21.48
CA THR A 15 -8.37 -11.39 21.22
C THR A 15 -8.02 -9.94 20.88
N ARG A 16 -7.08 -9.37 21.63
CA ARG A 16 -6.62 -8.00 21.41
C ARG A 16 -6.07 -7.88 19.97
N PRO A 17 -6.46 -6.86 19.20
CA PRO A 17 -5.92 -6.67 17.85
C PRO A 17 -4.41 -6.49 17.89
N GLN A 18 -3.72 -7.02 16.88
CA GLN A 18 -2.26 -7.03 16.84
C GLN A 18 -1.75 -5.84 16.01
N GLY A 19 -1.07 -4.92 16.68
CA GLY A 19 -0.47 -3.73 16.09
C GLY A 19 -0.43 -2.54 17.05
N ALA A 20 -0.16 -1.35 16.50
CA ALA A 20 -0.07 -0.07 17.17
C ALA A 20 -1.01 0.96 16.51
N ILE A 21 -1.58 1.84 17.34
CA ILE A 21 -2.49 2.90 16.90
C ILE A 21 -1.77 3.85 15.94
N THR A 22 -2.40 4.13 14.80
CA THR A 22 -1.86 5.08 13.81
C THR A 22 -2.06 6.53 14.28
N ARG A 23 -1.07 7.40 14.05
CA ARG A 23 -1.25 8.87 14.13
C ARG A 23 -1.76 9.34 12.78
N GLY A 24 -3.08 9.25 12.57
CA GLY A 24 -3.68 9.45 11.24
C GLY A 24 -3.99 10.91 10.93
N THR A 25 -3.47 11.40 9.79
CA THR A 25 -4.04 12.53 9.05
C THR A 25 -4.99 11.98 7.98
N THR A 26 -6.26 12.38 8.02
CA THR A 26 -7.27 11.93 7.07
C THR A 26 -7.45 12.97 5.98
N GLY A 27 -7.21 12.59 4.72
CA GLY A 27 -7.34 13.49 3.57
C GLY A 27 -8.18 12.86 2.47
N ILE A 28 -9.13 13.62 1.94
CA ILE A 28 -9.88 13.26 0.74
C ILE A 28 -8.88 13.03 -0.40
N ASN A 29 -9.06 11.94 -1.15
CA ASN A 29 -8.23 11.53 -2.27
C ASN A 29 -6.75 11.31 -1.93
N ARG A 30 -6.37 11.20 -0.65
CA ARG A 30 -4.97 11.03 -0.24
C ARG A 30 -4.33 9.80 -0.88
N LEU A 31 -5.06 8.69 -1.01
CA LEU A 31 -4.53 7.44 -1.58
C LEU A 31 -4.86 7.26 -3.07
N ARG A 32 -5.29 8.32 -3.78
CA ARG A 32 -5.74 8.24 -5.18
C ARG A 32 -4.74 7.62 -6.17
N ARG A 33 -3.44 7.72 -5.90
CA ARG A 33 -2.37 7.20 -6.78
C ARG A 33 -2.25 5.69 -6.67
N SER A 34 -2.14 5.17 -5.44
CA SER A 34 -2.15 3.73 -5.20
C SER A 34 -3.48 3.12 -5.60
N ASP A 35 -4.61 3.78 -5.34
CA ASP A 35 -5.92 3.26 -5.73
C ASP A 35 -6.10 3.20 -7.26
N ARG A 36 -5.61 4.22 -8.00
CA ARG A 36 -5.60 4.18 -9.47
C ARG A 36 -4.70 3.07 -10.00
N TRP A 37 -3.53 2.89 -9.37
CA TRP A 37 -2.64 1.81 -9.72
C TRP A 37 -3.30 0.45 -9.48
N LEU A 38 -3.93 0.23 -8.31
CA LEU A 38 -4.62 -1.00 -7.94
C LEU A 38 -5.69 -1.40 -8.97
N VAL A 39 -6.59 -0.47 -9.35
CA VAL A 39 -7.67 -0.79 -10.30
C VAL A 39 -7.20 -1.08 -11.72
N HIS A 40 -5.94 -0.76 -12.06
CA HIS A 40 -5.34 -1.01 -13.37
C HIS A 40 -4.22 -2.05 -13.34
N HIS A 41 -3.84 -2.56 -12.16
CA HIS A 41 -2.78 -3.54 -12.03
C HIS A 41 -3.26 -4.92 -12.48
N PRO A 42 -2.61 -5.59 -13.45
CA PRO A 42 -3.11 -6.84 -14.03
C PRO A 42 -3.34 -7.95 -12.99
N GLU A 43 -2.40 -8.14 -12.06
CA GLU A 43 -2.54 -9.18 -11.03
C GLU A 43 -3.68 -8.88 -10.06
N VAL A 44 -3.88 -7.60 -9.71
CA VAL A 44 -4.98 -7.20 -8.81
C VAL A 44 -6.32 -7.39 -9.50
N GLN A 45 -6.43 -7.04 -10.79
CA GLN A 45 -7.62 -7.31 -11.58
C GLN A 45 -7.90 -8.81 -11.69
N ALA A 46 -6.87 -9.63 -11.94
CA ALA A 46 -7.02 -11.09 -12.05
C ALA A 46 -7.49 -11.71 -10.73
N VAL A 47 -6.88 -11.34 -9.62
CA VAL A 47 -7.25 -11.81 -8.27
C VAL A 47 -8.68 -11.40 -7.92
N LEU A 48 -9.05 -10.13 -8.17
CA LEU A 48 -10.40 -9.66 -7.93
C LEU A 48 -11.41 -10.33 -8.85
N ALA A 49 -11.12 -10.55 -10.13
CA ALA A 49 -12.06 -11.16 -11.06
C ALA A 49 -12.25 -12.67 -10.80
N GLY A 50 -11.19 -13.38 -10.42
CA GLY A 50 -11.20 -14.82 -10.19
C GLY A 50 -11.75 -15.27 -8.83
N ALA A 51 -11.91 -14.36 -7.87
CA ALA A 51 -12.33 -14.71 -6.52
C ALA A 51 -13.78 -15.25 -6.45
N ALA A 52 -14.03 -16.35 -5.76
CA ALA A 52 -15.41 -16.71 -5.41
C ALA A 52 -16.01 -15.70 -4.40
N ASP A 53 -15.18 -15.27 -3.45
CA ASP A 53 -15.50 -14.25 -2.45
C ASP A 53 -14.51 -13.07 -2.56
N PRO A 54 -14.87 -11.96 -3.24
CA PRO A 54 -13.99 -10.83 -3.51
C PRO A 54 -13.88 -9.91 -2.29
N LEU A 55 -13.36 -10.44 -1.18
CA LEU A 55 -13.15 -9.69 0.05
C LEU A 55 -11.85 -8.88 0.00
N VAL A 56 -11.96 -7.57 0.24
CA VAL A 56 -10.84 -6.67 0.40
C VAL A 56 -10.82 -6.11 1.82
N VAL A 57 -9.64 -6.09 2.44
CA VAL A 57 -9.42 -5.48 3.75
C VAL A 57 -8.56 -4.22 3.59
N ASP A 58 -9.03 -3.11 4.12
CA ASP A 58 -8.27 -1.87 4.29
C ASP A 58 -7.86 -1.76 5.76
N LEU A 59 -6.58 -1.99 6.03
CA LEU A 59 -6.03 -2.04 7.39
C LEU A 59 -5.54 -0.66 7.81
N GLY A 60 -6.00 -0.20 8.98
CA GLY A 60 -5.59 1.05 9.60
C GLY A 60 -6.12 2.29 8.88
N TYR A 61 -7.43 2.39 8.68
CA TYR A 61 -8.04 3.52 7.97
C TYR A 61 -7.93 4.87 8.72
N GLY A 62 -7.54 4.86 10.00
CA GLY A 62 -7.26 6.06 10.77
C GLY A 62 -8.51 6.73 11.34
N ALA A 63 -8.45 8.06 11.55
CA ALA A 63 -9.49 8.79 12.26
C ALA A 63 -10.83 8.89 11.51
N MET A 64 -10.82 8.75 10.17
CA MET A 64 -11.97 8.91 9.30
C MET A 64 -11.92 7.85 8.20
N PRO A 65 -13.05 7.21 7.85
CA PRO A 65 -13.10 6.10 6.90
C PRO A 65 -12.97 6.52 5.42
N THR A 66 -12.70 7.80 5.13
CA THR A 66 -12.80 8.39 3.80
C THR A 66 -11.98 7.62 2.75
N THR A 67 -10.73 7.26 3.05
CA THR A 67 -9.88 6.53 2.12
C THR A 67 -10.37 5.10 1.87
N THR A 68 -11.03 4.47 2.84
CA THR A 68 -11.65 3.13 2.68
C THR A 68 -12.88 3.21 1.79
N LEU A 69 -13.73 4.23 1.99
CA LEU A 69 -14.92 4.45 1.16
C LEU A 69 -14.54 4.74 -0.30
N GLU A 70 -13.49 5.55 -0.49
CA GLU A 70 -12.95 5.81 -1.83
C GLU A 70 -12.37 4.55 -2.49
N LEU A 71 -11.65 3.71 -1.74
CA LEU A 71 -11.17 2.42 -2.22
C LEU A 71 -12.34 1.56 -2.71
N ALA A 72 -13.38 1.41 -1.89
CA ALA A 72 -14.55 0.61 -2.23
C ALA A 72 -15.24 1.12 -3.50
N SER A 73 -15.44 2.44 -3.61
CA SER A 73 -16.00 3.06 -4.81
C SER A 73 -15.17 2.75 -6.06
N ARG A 74 -13.84 2.84 -5.98
CA ARG A 74 -12.92 2.54 -7.09
C ARG A 74 -12.92 1.06 -7.46
N LEU A 75 -12.85 0.16 -6.48
CA LEU A 75 -12.84 -1.28 -6.73
C LEU A 75 -14.15 -1.80 -7.33
N ARG A 76 -15.30 -1.18 -7.02
CA ARG A 76 -16.60 -1.52 -7.64
C ARG A 76 -16.63 -1.27 -9.14
N THR A 77 -15.72 -0.46 -9.68
CA THR A 77 -15.56 -0.29 -11.14
C THR A 77 -14.89 -1.50 -11.81
N VAL A 78 -14.13 -2.29 -11.04
CA VAL A 78 -13.49 -3.54 -11.49
C VAL A 78 -14.40 -4.73 -11.23
N ARG A 79 -14.97 -4.81 -10.02
CA ARG A 79 -15.86 -5.90 -9.61
C ARG A 79 -17.01 -5.38 -8.76
N LYS A 80 -18.23 -5.48 -9.28
CA LYS A 80 -19.43 -4.84 -8.70
C LYS A 80 -19.79 -5.34 -7.30
N ASP A 81 -19.60 -6.63 -7.03
CA ASP A 81 -19.92 -7.32 -5.78
C ASP A 81 -18.76 -7.36 -4.77
N VAL A 82 -17.68 -6.59 -5.00
CA VAL A 82 -16.53 -6.52 -4.08
C VAL A 82 -16.99 -6.09 -2.68
N ARG A 83 -16.59 -6.89 -1.68
CA ARG A 83 -16.84 -6.58 -0.27
C ARG A 83 -15.60 -5.89 0.30
N VAL A 84 -15.79 -4.76 0.97
CA VAL A 84 -14.69 -4.04 1.59
C VAL A 84 -14.93 -3.95 3.10
N VAL A 85 -13.90 -4.30 3.86
CA VAL A 85 -13.86 -4.17 5.31
C VAL A 85 -12.73 -3.20 5.68
N GLY A 86 -13.06 -2.11 6.37
CA GLY A 86 -12.08 -1.24 7.01
C GLY A 86 -11.79 -1.72 8.42
N LEU A 87 -10.54 -2.03 8.72
CA LEU A 87 -10.11 -2.42 10.07
C LEU A 87 -9.35 -1.27 10.73
N GLU A 88 -9.63 -1.02 12.00
CA GLU A 88 -8.87 -0.09 12.83
C GLU A 88 -8.59 -0.71 14.19
N ILE A 89 -7.43 -0.42 14.78
CA ILE A 89 -6.99 -1.03 16.03
C ILE A 89 -7.51 -0.27 17.26
N ASP A 90 -7.81 1.02 17.10
CA ASP A 90 -8.41 1.84 18.14
C ASP A 90 -9.94 1.68 18.13
N PRO A 91 -10.56 1.05 19.15
CA PRO A 91 -12.00 0.84 19.20
C PRO A 91 -12.80 2.15 19.15
N ALA A 92 -12.23 3.27 19.62
CA ALA A 92 -12.90 4.57 19.58
C ALA A 92 -13.01 5.15 18.16
N ARG A 93 -12.24 4.63 17.21
CA ARG A 93 -12.26 5.04 15.79
C ARG A 93 -13.13 4.13 14.93
N VAL A 94 -13.66 3.03 15.48
CA VAL A 94 -14.56 2.14 14.76
C VAL A 94 -15.87 2.86 14.47
N VAL A 95 -16.20 3.01 13.18
CA VAL A 95 -17.40 3.71 12.71
C VAL A 95 -18.49 2.70 12.29
N PRO A 96 -19.78 3.10 12.24
CA PRO A 96 -20.82 2.22 11.70
C PRO A 96 -20.63 1.95 10.20
N PRO A 97 -21.20 0.85 9.67
CA PRO A 97 -21.18 0.55 8.23
C PRO A 97 -21.73 1.71 7.38
N ARG A 98 -21.10 1.94 6.22
CA ARG A 98 -21.47 3.05 5.33
C ARG A 98 -21.13 2.73 3.88
N ASP A 99 -22.00 3.11 2.95
CA ASP A 99 -21.84 2.95 1.50
C ASP A 99 -21.40 1.53 1.08
N GLY A 100 -21.95 0.50 1.75
CA GLY A 100 -21.64 -0.92 1.53
C GLY A 100 -20.25 -1.36 2.00
N VAL A 101 -19.60 -0.58 2.88
CA VAL A 101 -18.35 -0.92 3.56
C VAL A 101 -18.67 -1.24 5.03
N HIS A 102 -18.10 -2.33 5.52
CA HIS A 102 -18.16 -2.68 6.94
C HIS A 102 -16.89 -2.19 7.64
N PHE A 103 -17.03 -1.78 8.89
CA PHE A 103 -15.89 -1.37 9.71
C PHE A 103 -15.84 -2.21 10.97
N GLY A 104 -14.63 -2.54 11.41
CA GLY A 104 -14.43 -3.42 12.54
C GLY A 104 -13.11 -3.18 13.26
N LEU A 105 -13.03 -3.74 14.46
CA LEU A 105 -11.82 -3.77 15.24
C LEU A 105 -10.88 -4.85 14.69
N GLY A 106 -9.65 -4.50 14.34
CA GLY A 106 -8.67 -5.47 13.83
C GLY A 106 -7.29 -4.89 13.58
N GLY A 107 -6.30 -5.78 13.56
CA GLY A 107 -4.90 -5.52 13.29
C GLY A 107 -4.35 -6.44 12.20
N PHE A 108 -3.07 -6.81 12.29
CA PHE A 108 -2.38 -7.67 11.32
C PHE A 108 -2.98 -9.09 11.21
N GLU A 109 -3.76 -9.53 12.21
CA GLU A 109 -4.54 -10.77 12.16
C GLU A 109 -5.82 -10.68 11.30
N LEU A 110 -6.08 -9.49 10.74
CA LEU A 110 -7.19 -9.16 9.84
C LEU A 110 -8.58 -9.46 10.42
N ALA A 111 -8.73 -9.39 11.75
CA ALA A 111 -9.97 -9.69 12.47
C ALA A 111 -10.58 -11.06 12.13
N GLY A 112 -9.77 -12.04 11.71
CA GLY A 112 -10.30 -13.35 11.32
C GLY A 112 -10.70 -13.47 9.84
N HIS A 113 -10.56 -12.42 9.03
CA HIS A 113 -10.91 -12.46 7.62
C HIS A 113 -9.88 -13.22 6.76
N THR A 114 -10.33 -13.64 5.58
CA THR A 114 -9.50 -14.27 4.54
C THR A 114 -9.62 -13.51 3.21
N PRO A 115 -9.02 -12.31 3.08
CA PRO A 115 -9.22 -11.45 1.92
C PRO A 115 -8.36 -11.86 0.72
N VAL A 116 -8.81 -11.46 -0.48
CA VAL A 116 -8.03 -11.56 -1.72
C VAL A 116 -7.10 -10.35 -1.94
N LEU A 117 -7.37 -9.23 -1.26
CA LEU A 117 -6.51 -8.05 -1.27
C LEU A 117 -6.50 -7.39 0.10
N VAL A 118 -5.31 -7.03 0.59
CA VAL A 118 -5.12 -6.18 1.77
C VAL A 118 -4.43 -4.89 1.35
N ARG A 119 -4.97 -3.73 1.75
CA ARG A 119 -4.28 -2.44 1.67
C ARG A 119 -3.87 -2.00 3.07
N ALA A 120 -2.58 -1.76 3.29
CA ALA A 120 -2.02 -1.29 4.56
C ALA A 120 -1.16 -0.03 4.30
N PHE A 121 -1.81 1.13 4.19
CA PHE A 121 -1.14 2.39 3.86
C PHE A 121 -0.90 3.26 5.10
N ASN A 122 0.34 3.74 5.28
CA ASN A 122 0.81 4.48 6.45
C ASN A 122 0.67 3.73 7.78
N VAL A 123 0.59 2.40 7.72
CA VAL A 123 0.45 1.53 8.89
C VAL A 123 1.79 1.09 9.44
N LEU A 124 2.74 0.64 8.62
CA LEU A 124 3.99 0.07 9.15
C LEU A 124 5.07 1.13 9.45
N ARG A 125 4.88 2.38 9.00
CA ARG A 125 5.89 3.45 9.11
C ARG A 125 6.30 3.81 10.55
N GLN A 126 5.43 3.55 11.53
CA GLN A 126 5.72 3.79 12.96
C GLN A 126 6.39 2.62 13.68
N TYR A 127 6.50 1.45 13.05
CA TYR A 127 7.11 0.27 13.67
C TYR A 127 8.63 0.30 13.50
N PRO A 128 9.39 -0.40 14.35
CA PRO A 128 10.79 -0.67 14.07
C PRO A 128 10.89 -1.60 12.84
N GLU A 129 11.99 -1.47 12.12
CA GLU A 129 12.23 -2.21 10.87
C GLU A 129 12.21 -3.74 11.08
N SER A 130 12.71 -4.21 12.23
CA SER A 130 12.72 -5.63 12.62
C SER A 130 11.34 -6.26 12.75
N GLU A 131 10.27 -5.47 12.95
CA GLU A 131 8.90 -5.97 13.10
C GLU A 131 8.14 -6.05 11.77
N VAL A 132 8.68 -5.45 10.70
CA VAL A 132 8.00 -5.38 9.40
C VAL A 132 7.77 -6.77 8.81
N ALA A 133 8.78 -7.64 8.84
CA ALA A 133 8.67 -9.00 8.31
C ALA A 133 7.63 -9.85 9.05
N GLN A 134 7.51 -9.68 10.36
CA GLN A 134 6.50 -10.37 11.17
C GLN A 134 5.09 -9.89 10.81
N ALA A 135 4.89 -8.58 10.68
CA ALA A 135 3.60 -8.00 10.27
C ALA A 135 3.16 -8.52 8.88
N TRP A 136 4.09 -8.59 7.92
CA TRP A 136 3.81 -9.19 6.61
C TRP A 136 3.43 -10.66 6.71
N THR A 137 4.16 -11.45 7.48
CA THR A 137 3.88 -12.88 7.69
C THR A 137 2.48 -13.09 8.25
N MET A 138 2.08 -12.28 9.24
CA MET A 138 0.75 -12.39 9.84
C MET A 138 -0.38 -12.07 8.86
N MET A 139 -0.24 -10.99 8.09
CA MET A 139 -1.24 -10.63 7.07
C MET A 139 -1.28 -11.68 5.94
N ALA A 140 -0.12 -12.14 5.48
CA ALA A 140 0.02 -13.13 4.41
C ALA A 140 -0.61 -14.48 4.78
N ALA A 141 -0.47 -14.92 6.03
CA ALA A 141 -1.08 -16.15 6.54
C ALA A 141 -2.61 -16.14 6.50
N ARG A 142 -3.23 -14.97 6.31
CA ARG A 142 -4.67 -14.79 6.20
C ARG A 142 -5.15 -14.62 4.77
N LEU A 143 -4.27 -14.48 3.77
CA LEU A 143 -4.71 -14.27 2.41
C LEU A 143 -5.47 -15.49 1.88
N ALA A 144 -6.51 -15.23 1.08
CA ALA A 144 -7.06 -16.24 0.19
C ALA A 144 -5.97 -16.73 -0.79
N PRO A 145 -6.09 -17.93 -1.37
CA PRO A 145 -5.13 -18.40 -2.37
C PRO A 145 -4.93 -17.40 -3.51
N GLY A 146 -3.67 -17.04 -3.79
CA GLY A 146 -3.32 -16.03 -4.79
C GLY A 146 -3.59 -14.58 -4.36
N GLY A 147 -3.99 -14.34 -3.11
CA GLY A 147 -4.24 -13.01 -2.58
C GLY A 147 -2.99 -12.14 -2.51
N LEU A 148 -3.20 -10.82 -2.44
CA LEU A 148 -2.15 -9.81 -2.50
C LEU A 148 -2.23 -8.85 -1.32
N ILE A 149 -1.08 -8.25 -0.98
CA ILE A 149 -0.97 -7.15 -0.01
C ILE A 149 -0.32 -5.96 -0.73
N ILE A 150 -0.88 -4.77 -0.54
CA ILE A 150 -0.20 -3.51 -0.84
C ILE A 150 0.14 -2.81 0.48
N GLU A 151 1.42 -2.75 0.81
CA GLU A 151 1.93 -2.04 1.98
C GLU A 151 2.65 -0.78 1.50
N GLY A 152 2.30 0.38 2.03
CA GLY A 152 2.87 1.62 1.51
C GLY A 152 2.79 2.80 2.42
N THR A 153 3.46 3.87 2.03
CA THR A 153 3.49 5.14 2.73
C THR A 153 3.27 6.28 1.74
N CYS A 154 2.61 7.33 2.20
CA CYS A 154 2.50 8.59 1.46
C CYS A 154 2.58 9.80 2.37
N ASP A 155 2.91 10.95 1.79
CA ASP A 155 2.78 12.26 2.42
C ASP A 155 1.31 12.58 2.77
N GLU A 156 1.11 13.72 3.41
CA GLU A 156 -0.17 14.18 3.95
C GLU A 156 -1.19 14.47 2.85
N LEU A 157 -0.73 14.92 1.68
CA LEU A 157 -1.57 15.23 0.51
C LEU A 157 -1.65 14.09 -0.51
N GLY A 158 -0.85 13.04 -0.31
CA GLY A 158 -0.74 11.91 -1.21
C GLY A 158 0.00 12.22 -2.51
N ARG A 159 0.79 13.30 -2.56
CA ARG A 159 1.60 13.71 -3.71
C ARG A 159 2.86 12.88 -3.88
N ARG A 160 3.40 12.29 -2.82
CA ARG A 160 4.60 11.45 -2.81
C ARG A 160 4.25 10.14 -2.15
N CYS A 161 4.41 9.04 -2.87
CA CYS A 161 3.98 7.71 -2.42
C CYS A 161 5.03 6.67 -2.77
N ALA A 162 5.19 5.68 -1.91
CA ALA A 162 5.86 4.44 -2.25
C ALA A 162 5.13 3.26 -1.62
N TRP A 163 5.07 2.14 -2.32
CA TRP A 163 4.44 0.91 -1.82
C TRP A 163 5.09 -0.34 -2.38
N LEU A 164 5.00 -1.40 -1.60
CA LEU A 164 5.32 -2.76 -1.99
C LEU A 164 4.06 -3.48 -2.40
N LEU A 165 4.16 -4.29 -3.45
CA LEU A 165 3.23 -5.40 -3.69
C LEU A 165 3.84 -6.66 -3.08
N LEU A 166 3.07 -7.37 -2.26
CA LEU A 166 3.44 -8.65 -1.69
C LEU A 166 2.40 -9.71 -2.03
N ASP A 167 2.85 -10.96 -2.10
CA ASP A 167 2.00 -12.14 -2.08
C ASP A 167 2.35 -13.02 -0.86
N ALA A 168 1.82 -14.24 -0.79
CA ALA A 168 2.11 -15.17 0.30
C ALA A 168 3.59 -15.56 0.43
N SER A 169 4.40 -15.38 -0.62
CA SER A 169 5.85 -15.63 -0.61
C SER A 169 6.68 -14.42 -0.17
N GLY A 170 6.07 -13.24 -0.06
CA GLY A 170 6.73 -12.01 0.37
C GLY A 170 6.70 -10.90 -0.69
N PRO A 171 7.58 -9.88 -0.57
CA PRO A 171 7.58 -8.72 -1.45
C PRO A 171 8.01 -9.05 -2.88
N ARG A 172 7.28 -8.49 -3.85
CA ARG A 172 7.41 -8.75 -5.28
C ARG A 172 7.92 -7.54 -6.05
N THR A 173 7.34 -6.37 -5.79
CA THR A 173 7.74 -5.12 -6.45
C THR A 173 7.74 -3.97 -5.47
N LEU A 174 8.59 -2.98 -5.74
CA LEU A 174 8.49 -1.63 -5.20
C LEU A 174 7.92 -0.72 -6.28
N THR A 175 6.94 0.09 -5.93
CA THR A 175 6.41 1.16 -6.78
C THR A 175 6.56 2.50 -6.07
N LEU A 176 7.17 3.46 -6.76
CA LEU A 176 7.22 4.87 -6.41
C LEU A 176 6.22 5.61 -7.29
N ALA A 177 5.43 6.52 -6.70
CA ALA A 177 4.55 7.38 -7.47
C ALA A 177 4.51 8.80 -6.93
N CYS A 178 4.49 9.78 -7.84
CA CYS A 178 4.43 11.18 -7.44
C CYS A 178 3.51 12.06 -8.28
N ASP A 179 3.22 13.24 -7.75
CA ASP A 179 2.87 14.40 -8.54
C ASP A 179 4.12 14.92 -9.25
N PRO A 180 4.13 14.97 -10.59
CA PRO A 180 5.29 15.51 -11.33
C PRO A 180 5.69 16.94 -10.96
N PHE A 181 4.76 17.71 -10.37
CA PHE A 181 4.99 19.11 -9.98
C PHE A 181 5.40 19.27 -8.52
N ASP A 182 5.52 18.18 -7.77
CA ASP A 182 5.80 18.18 -6.32
C ASP A 182 7.14 17.51 -5.99
N ILE A 183 8.04 17.43 -6.97
CA ILE A 183 9.40 16.92 -6.80
C ILE A 183 10.38 17.82 -7.55
N ASP A 184 11.53 18.07 -6.94
CA ASP A 184 12.69 18.66 -7.62
C ASP A 184 13.46 17.56 -8.35
N LYS A 185 13.58 16.39 -7.69
CA LYS A 185 14.25 15.19 -8.21
C LYS A 185 13.60 13.88 -7.71
N PRO A 186 13.78 12.76 -8.43
CA PRO A 186 13.16 11.48 -8.06
C PRO A 186 13.46 11.01 -6.63
N SER A 187 14.67 11.25 -6.10
CA SER A 187 15.03 10.85 -4.74
C SER A 187 14.28 11.60 -3.63
N ASP A 188 13.52 12.65 -3.94
CA ASP A 188 12.58 13.27 -2.99
C ASP A 188 11.49 12.29 -2.52
N LEU A 189 11.30 11.17 -3.24
CA LEU A 189 10.39 10.09 -2.84
C LEU A 189 10.98 9.20 -1.73
N ALA A 190 12.27 9.31 -1.43
CA ALA A 190 12.95 8.51 -0.41
C ALA A 190 12.30 8.61 0.98
N GLU A 191 11.82 9.80 1.36
CA GLU A 191 11.16 10.04 2.64
C GLU A 191 9.85 9.23 2.82
N ARG A 192 9.30 8.70 1.73
CA ARG A 192 8.07 7.88 1.72
C ARG A 192 8.34 6.41 1.46
N LEU A 193 9.61 5.99 1.39
CA LEU A 193 9.93 4.57 1.28
C LEU A 193 9.26 3.77 2.41
N PRO A 194 8.77 2.55 2.11
CA PRO A 194 8.29 1.62 3.13
C PRO A 194 9.35 1.37 4.20
N LYS A 195 8.91 0.98 5.39
CA LYS A 195 9.82 0.86 6.55
C LYS A 195 10.97 -0.11 6.31
N ALA A 196 10.76 -1.14 5.49
CA ALA A 196 11.77 -2.10 5.06
C ALA A 196 12.90 -1.52 4.18
N LEU A 197 12.76 -0.28 3.67
CA LEU A 197 13.72 0.34 2.75
C LEU A 197 14.21 1.72 3.20
N ILE A 198 13.43 2.45 4.01
CA ILE A 198 13.70 3.87 4.27
C ILE A 198 15.07 4.11 4.95
N HIS A 199 15.45 3.27 5.92
CA HIS A 199 16.77 3.36 6.57
C HIS A 199 17.89 2.72 5.75
N GLN A 200 17.52 1.90 4.76
CA GLN A 200 18.44 1.24 3.84
C GLN A 200 18.80 2.13 2.66
N ASN A 201 18.23 3.35 2.57
CA ASN A 201 18.60 4.33 1.57
C ASN A 201 19.92 5.04 1.92
N VAL A 202 21.01 4.28 1.91
CA VAL A 202 22.39 4.70 2.17
C VAL A 202 23.33 4.19 1.07
N PRO A 203 24.49 4.86 0.83
CA PRO A 203 25.44 4.39 -0.18
C PRO A 203 25.83 2.92 -0.02
N GLY A 204 25.88 2.19 -1.15
CA GLY A 204 26.16 0.75 -1.18
C GLY A 204 24.92 -0.14 -1.09
N GLN A 205 23.74 0.42 -0.79
CA GLN A 205 22.48 -0.32 -0.83
C GLN A 205 21.76 -0.15 -2.19
N PRO A 206 21.12 -1.20 -2.73
CA PRO A 206 20.49 -1.17 -4.05
C PRO A 206 19.40 -0.09 -4.22
N ILE A 207 18.62 0.18 -3.16
CA ILE A 207 17.59 1.23 -3.21
C ILE A 207 18.21 2.63 -3.37
N HIS A 208 19.33 2.89 -2.70
CA HIS A 208 20.06 4.14 -2.85
C HIS A 208 20.62 4.28 -4.26
N ASP A 209 21.18 3.21 -4.81
CA ASP A 209 21.75 3.22 -6.16
C ASP A 209 20.68 3.48 -7.23
N LEU A 210 19.49 2.88 -7.09
CA LEU A 210 18.34 3.17 -7.94
C LEU A 210 17.94 4.65 -7.90
N LEU A 211 17.79 5.23 -6.70
CA LEU A 211 17.39 6.63 -6.55
C LEU A 211 18.46 7.60 -7.05
N ALA A 212 19.74 7.31 -6.79
CA ALA A 212 20.85 8.10 -7.30
C ALA A 212 20.94 8.03 -8.84
N ALA A 213 20.71 6.85 -9.43
CA ALA A 213 20.65 6.71 -10.88
C ALA A 213 19.43 7.44 -11.47
N ALA A 214 18.29 7.42 -10.78
CA ALA A 214 17.09 8.13 -11.18
C ALA A 214 17.33 9.66 -11.20
N ASP A 215 18.00 10.20 -10.18
CA ASP A 215 18.40 11.61 -10.12
C ASP A 215 19.30 12.00 -11.31
N ARG A 216 20.31 11.18 -11.62
CA ARG A 216 21.19 11.41 -12.79
C ARG A 216 20.40 11.39 -14.10
N CYS A 217 19.58 10.37 -14.31
CA CYS A 217 18.74 10.26 -15.50
C CYS A 217 17.72 11.41 -15.62
N TRP A 218 17.18 11.88 -14.49
CA TRP A 218 16.26 13.01 -14.43
C TRP A 218 16.93 14.33 -14.79
N ALA A 219 18.18 14.53 -14.34
CA ALA A 219 19.00 15.69 -14.71
C ALA A 219 19.30 15.68 -16.21
N SER A 220 19.73 14.53 -16.77
CA SER A 220 19.95 14.39 -18.22
C SER A 220 18.67 14.57 -19.05
N ALA A 221 17.50 14.23 -18.50
CA ALA A 221 16.22 14.41 -19.15
C ALA A 221 15.69 15.85 -19.11
N ALA A 222 16.38 16.81 -18.47
CA ALA A 222 15.92 18.20 -18.31
C ALA A 222 15.46 18.88 -19.62
N PRO A 223 16.12 18.70 -20.79
CA PRO A 223 15.66 19.29 -22.05
C PRO A 223 14.25 18.84 -22.46
N HIS A 224 13.81 17.65 -22.04
CA HIS A 224 12.44 17.17 -22.30
C HIS A 224 11.38 17.84 -21.42
N GLY A 225 11.77 18.61 -20.41
CA GLY A 225 10.87 19.34 -19.52
C GLY A 225 10.00 20.36 -20.25
N VAL A 226 10.42 20.88 -21.40
CA VAL A 226 9.63 21.79 -22.26
C VAL A 226 8.33 21.14 -22.76
N PHE A 227 8.29 19.81 -22.85
CA PHE A 227 7.10 19.04 -23.22
C PHE A 227 6.27 18.60 -22.00
N GLY A 228 6.63 19.10 -20.81
CA GLY A 228 5.97 18.83 -19.54
C GLY A 228 6.66 17.75 -18.70
N PRO A 229 6.45 17.77 -17.37
CA PRO A 229 7.20 16.94 -16.43
C PRO A 229 6.91 15.44 -16.58
N ARG A 230 5.74 15.05 -17.11
CA ARG A 230 5.43 13.66 -17.44
C ARG A 230 6.25 13.13 -18.62
N VAL A 231 6.57 13.97 -19.59
CA VAL A 231 7.46 13.59 -20.70
C VAL A 231 8.87 13.41 -20.18
N ARG A 232 9.35 14.37 -19.38
CA ARG A 232 10.64 14.27 -18.68
C ARG A 232 10.75 12.98 -17.85
N TRP A 233 9.70 12.61 -17.10
CA TRP A 233 9.65 11.37 -16.32
C TRP A 233 9.79 10.13 -17.20
N ARG A 234 9.02 10.03 -18.29
CA ARG A 234 9.14 8.90 -19.22
C ARG A 234 10.53 8.77 -19.84
N MET A 235 11.19 9.89 -20.14
CA MET A 235 12.55 9.88 -20.68
C MET A 235 13.57 9.45 -19.62
N MET A 236 13.40 9.88 -18.37
CA MET A 236 14.17 9.40 -17.23
C MET A 236 14.01 7.89 -17.04
N LEU A 237 12.78 7.34 -17.07
CA LEU A 237 12.54 5.88 -17.00
C LEU A 237 13.18 5.13 -18.17
N LYS A 238 13.13 5.70 -19.38
CA LYS A 238 13.80 5.11 -20.54
C LYS A 238 15.30 5.02 -20.28
N SER A 239 15.92 6.13 -19.88
CA SER A 239 17.35 6.20 -19.57
C SER A 239 17.75 5.24 -18.45
N LEU A 240 16.96 5.12 -17.37
CA LEU A 240 17.23 4.15 -16.30
C LEU A 240 17.34 2.72 -16.83
N ARG A 241 16.41 2.29 -17.69
CA ARG A 241 16.44 0.95 -18.30
C ARG A 241 17.63 0.76 -19.23
N ASP A 242 17.93 1.78 -20.04
CA ASP A 242 19.08 1.76 -20.94
C ASP A 242 20.40 1.66 -20.14
N ASN A 243 20.40 2.09 -18.87
CA ASN A 243 21.50 1.94 -17.91
C ASN A 243 21.40 0.66 -17.05
N GLY A 244 20.57 -0.31 -17.44
CA GLY A 244 20.51 -1.63 -16.82
C GLY A 244 19.61 -1.77 -15.59
N PHE A 245 18.88 -0.72 -15.17
CA PHE A 245 17.95 -0.82 -14.05
C PHE A 245 16.64 -1.52 -14.49
N PRO A 246 16.15 -2.53 -13.76
CA PRO A 246 14.99 -3.33 -14.14
C PRO A 246 13.67 -2.61 -13.80
N VAL A 247 13.45 -1.41 -14.34
CA VAL A 247 12.19 -0.68 -14.14
C VAL A 247 11.15 -1.03 -15.20
N GLU A 248 9.89 -1.12 -14.79
CA GLU A 248 8.80 -1.51 -15.68
C GLU A 248 8.60 -0.49 -16.83
N PRO A 249 8.35 -0.97 -18.07
CA PRO A 249 8.02 -0.09 -19.17
C PRO A 249 6.65 0.57 -18.95
N GLN A 250 6.62 1.90 -18.97
CA GLN A 250 5.34 2.61 -18.98
C GLN A 250 4.69 2.54 -20.37
N ARG A 251 3.84 1.52 -20.60
CA ARG A 251 3.20 1.24 -21.90
C ARG A 251 2.03 2.18 -22.24
N ARG A 252 1.46 2.88 -21.25
CA ARG A 252 0.30 3.77 -21.41
C ARG A 252 0.58 5.16 -20.87
N GLN A 253 -0.09 6.18 -21.40
CA GLN A 253 -0.11 7.47 -20.72
C GLN A 253 -0.89 7.33 -19.42
N VAL A 254 -0.19 7.50 -18.30
CA VAL A 254 -0.80 7.55 -16.97
C VAL A 254 -0.70 8.96 -16.43
N ARG A 255 -1.65 9.32 -15.57
CA ARG A 255 -1.75 10.65 -14.97
C ARG A 255 -0.60 10.91 -14.00
N ASP A 256 -0.14 9.88 -13.31
CA ASP A 256 0.91 9.95 -12.29
C ASP A 256 2.27 9.59 -12.88
N CYS A 257 3.32 10.12 -12.28
CA CYS A 257 4.69 9.66 -12.52
C CYS A 257 4.91 8.41 -11.68
N ILE A 258 5.08 7.26 -12.32
CA ILE A 258 5.21 5.95 -11.65
C ILE A 258 6.54 5.33 -12.05
N LEU A 259 7.26 4.76 -11.09
CA LEU A 259 8.42 3.89 -11.28
C LEU A 259 8.15 2.61 -10.50
N THR A 260 8.08 1.47 -11.20
CA THR A 260 7.95 0.15 -10.58
C THR A 260 9.18 -0.68 -10.90
N THR A 261 9.71 -1.40 -9.92
CA THR A 261 10.89 -2.28 -10.05
C THR A 261 10.66 -3.56 -9.25
N PRO A 262 11.21 -4.72 -9.66
CA PRO A 262 11.20 -5.93 -8.86
C PRO A 262 11.84 -5.70 -7.50
N TRP A 263 11.27 -6.30 -6.45
CA TRP A 263 11.80 -6.24 -5.09
C TRP A 263 13.25 -6.73 -5.03
N ALA A 264 13.58 -7.81 -5.74
CA ALA A 264 14.92 -8.37 -5.78
C ALA A 264 16.01 -7.38 -6.26
N ALA A 265 15.63 -6.34 -7.01
CA ALA A 265 16.55 -5.30 -7.47
C ALA A 265 16.81 -4.19 -6.44
N VAL A 266 16.00 -4.12 -5.39
CA VAL A 266 16.07 -3.07 -4.35
C VAL A 266 16.12 -3.64 -2.92
N ALA A 267 16.08 -4.96 -2.78
CA ALA A 267 16.14 -5.64 -1.50
C ALA A 267 17.44 -5.25 -0.77
N PRO A 268 17.39 -4.97 0.54
CA PRO A 268 18.58 -4.65 1.30
C PRO A 268 19.62 -5.77 1.22
N LEU A 269 20.89 -5.40 1.03
CA LEU A 269 22.01 -6.32 1.16
C LEU A 269 22.26 -6.60 2.64
N ALA A 270 22.63 -7.85 2.94
CA ALA A 270 23.01 -8.30 4.28
C ALA A 270 24.33 -7.70 4.77
#